data_AF-A0A1S1N1F4-F1
#
_entry.id   AF-A0A1S1N1F4-F1
#
_cell.length_a   1.000
_cell.length_b   1.000
_cell.length_c   1.000
_cell.angle_alpha   90.00
_cell.angle_beta   90.00
_cell.angle_gamma   90.00
#
_symmetry.space_group_name_H-M   'P 1'
#
loop_
_entity.id
_entity.type
_entity.pdbx_description
1 polymer ?
#
loop_
_entity_poly.entity_id
_entity_poly.type
_entity_poly.pdbx_seq_one_letter_code
_entity_poly.pdbx_strand_id
1 'polypeptide(L)'
;MFVVDLTFDCYQDTTLDLAEVAINRVVNALRFNGQIIGDEFPTVLKDGYFITRVMCPLEDALHPLNHSPFVKHAIDQLQKAGLLAPKVKVIGQDIHANGADQCAQPSSYILYTTYVHTCSPLYCGDDFLPVPLYKIPAIANGDYKALIKWQEDWQACDQIQINGATRCEFAALEEISSTSSDLFRRGMDLSKRIRFLTKKPVYYYIYRVGGESFEAEKQRKCPSCHGEWALNEPWFGLFDFRCDNCELVSNISWDFQ
;
A
#
# COMPACT_ATOMS: atom_id res chain seq x y z
N MET A 1 -5.27 -11.05 6.38
CA MET A 1 -6.17 -10.56 5.30
C MET A 1 -7.26 -11.56 5.01
N PHE A 2 -8.30 -11.19 4.27
CA PHE A 2 -9.46 -12.04 3.97
C PHE A 2 -9.68 -12.18 2.46
N VAL A 3 -9.91 -13.41 2.01
CA VAL A 3 -10.38 -13.72 0.65
C VAL A 3 -11.89 -13.49 0.61
N VAL A 4 -12.35 -12.71 -0.37
CA VAL A 4 -13.76 -12.36 -0.51
C VAL A 4 -14.20 -12.50 -1.97
N ASP A 5 -15.38 -13.08 -2.17
CA ASP A 5 -16.03 -13.14 -3.48
C ASP A 5 -17.06 -12.00 -3.60
N LEU A 6 -16.95 -11.24 -4.69
CA LEU A 6 -17.94 -10.25 -5.13
C LEU A 6 -18.77 -10.87 -6.26
N THR A 7 -20.05 -11.12 -6.01
CA THR A 7 -20.96 -11.69 -7.00
C THR A 7 -21.84 -10.62 -7.63
N PHE A 8 -21.76 -10.44 -8.94
CA PHE A 8 -22.54 -9.49 -9.72
C PHE A 8 -23.58 -10.25 -10.55
N ASP A 9 -24.84 -10.15 -10.13
CA ASP A 9 -25.97 -10.74 -10.85
C ASP A 9 -26.42 -9.84 -12.01
N CYS A 10 -26.82 -10.46 -13.13
CA CYS A 10 -27.45 -9.76 -14.24
C CYS A 10 -28.97 -9.69 -14.00
N TYR A 11 -29.58 -8.52 -14.08
CA TYR A 11 -31.05 -8.37 -14.00
C TYR A 11 -31.70 -8.16 -15.37
N GLN A 12 -30.89 -7.94 -16.41
CA GLN A 12 -31.26 -7.89 -17.81
C GLN A 12 -30.09 -8.38 -18.66
N ASP A 13 -30.33 -8.64 -19.94
CA ASP A 13 -29.27 -9.04 -20.86
C ASP A 13 -28.18 -7.96 -20.93
N THR A 14 -26.92 -8.41 -20.88
CA THR A 14 -25.74 -7.55 -20.98
C THR A 14 -24.71 -8.20 -21.90
N THR A 15 -23.80 -7.39 -22.43
CA THR A 15 -22.65 -7.91 -23.18
C THR A 15 -21.46 -8.09 -22.24
N LEU A 16 -20.56 -9.00 -22.58
CA LEU A 16 -19.34 -9.22 -21.81
C LEU A 16 -18.53 -7.92 -21.66
N ASP A 17 -18.37 -7.16 -22.75
CA ASP A 17 -17.62 -5.90 -22.73
C ASP A 17 -18.22 -4.85 -21.78
N LEU A 18 -19.56 -4.72 -21.77
CA LEU A 18 -20.23 -3.76 -20.88
C LEU A 18 -20.11 -4.18 -19.41
N ALA A 19 -20.29 -5.47 -19.13
CA ALA A 19 -20.15 -6.03 -17.79
C ALA A 19 -18.70 -5.88 -17.29
N GLU A 20 -17.71 -6.21 -18.12
CA GLU A 20 -16.29 -6.10 -17.80
C GLU A 20 -15.91 -4.66 -17.42
N VAL A 21 -16.27 -3.68 -18.25
CA VAL A 21 -15.96 -2.26 -17.98
C VAL A 21 -16.61 -1.80 -16.67
N ALA A 22 -17.84 -2.22 -16.40
CA ALA A 22 -18.56 -1.83 -15.19
C ALA A 22 -17.97 -2.49 -13.93
N ILE A 23 -17.66 -3.79 -13.97
CA ILE A 23 -17.03 -4.53 -12.86
C ILE A 23 -15.64 -3.96 -12.58
N ASN A 24 -14.82 -3.76 -13.62
CA ASN A 24 -13.49 -3.17 -13.48
C ASN A 24 -13.53 -1.78 -12.86
N ARG A 25 -14.58 -0.98 -13.13
CA ARG A 25 -14.75 0.33 -12.48
C ARG A 25 -14.96 0.18 -10.97
N VAL A 26 -15.78 -0.77 -10.53
CA VAL A 26 -16.02 -1.03 -9.10
C VAL A 26 -14.75 -1.54 -8.42
N VAL A 27 -14.10 -2.54 -9.02
CA VAL A 27 -12.87 -3.13 -8.48
C VAL A 27 -11.78 -2.07 -8.34
N ASN A 28 -11.56 -1.24 -9.37
CA ASN A 28 -10.59 -0.15 -9.29
C ASN A 28 -10.97 0.90 -8.23
N ALA A 29 -12.25 1.25 -8.09
CA ALA A 29 -12.69 2.20 -7.07
C ALA A 29 -12.46 1.65 -5.65
N LEU A 30 -12.75 0.36 -5.43
CA LEU A 30 -12.48 -0.32 -4.16
C LEU A 30 -10.97 -0.37 -3.85
N ARG A 31 -10.15 -0.66 -4.87
CA ARG A 31 -8.68 -0.70 -4.75
C ARG A 31 -8.14 0.67 -4.39
N PHE A 32 -8.52 1.72 -5.13
CA PHE A 32 -8.04 3.08 -4.84
C PHE A 32 -8.59 3.64 -3.53
N ASN A 33 -9.70 3.11 -3.02
CA ASN A 33 -10.17 3.39 -1.66
C ASN A 33 -9.45 2.55 -0.58
N GLY A 34 -8.62 1.58 -0.96
CA GLY A 34 -7.87 0.69 -0.06
C GLY A 34 -8.72 -0.35 0.66
N GLN A 35 -9.94 -0.62 0.19
CA GLN A 35 -10.80 -1.68 0.73
C GLN A 35 -10.41 -3.06 0.21
N ILE A 36 -9.75 -3.11 -0.95
CA ILE A 36 -9.15 -4.32 -1.50
C ILE A 36 -7.67 -4.09 -1.80
N ILE A 37 -6.91 -5.18 -1.80
CA ILE A 37 -5.46 -5.21 -1.93
C ILE A 37 -5.09 -6.16 -3.09
N GLY A 38 -3.99 -5.86 -3.77
CA GLY A 38 -3.47 -6.65 -4.88
C GLY A 38 -3.64 -5.95 -6.22
N ASP A 39 -3.13 -6.59 -7.27
CA ASP A 39 -3.08 -6.06 -8.63
C ASP A 39 -3.93 -6.87 -9.61
N GLU A 40 -4.17 -8.15 -9.31
CA GLU A 40 -4.94 -9.06 -10.13
C GLU A 40 -6.22 -9.48 -9.42
N PHE A 41 -7.35 -9.23 -10.08
CA PHE A 41 -8.69 -9.55 -9.56
C PHE A 41 -9.43 -10.41 -10.59
N PRO A 42 -9.20 -11.73 -10.58
CA PRO A 42 -9.79 -12.62 -11.56
C PRO A 42 -11.31 -12.53 -11.47
N THR A 43 -11.94 -12.30 -12.62
CA THR A 43 -13.39 -12.27 -12.76
C THR A 43 -13.83 -13.41 -13.66
N VAL A 44 -14.74 -14.24 -13.19
CA VAL A 44 -15.28 -15.38 -13.93
C VAL A 44 -16.76 -15.18 -14.22
N LEU A 45 -17.20 -15.53 -15.43
CA LEU A 45 -18.62 -15.71 -15.74
C LEU A 45 -18.99 -17.17 -15.47
N LYS A 46 -19.92 -17.40 -14.56
CA LYS A 46 -20.41 -18.73 -14.22
C LYS A 46 -21.91 -18.70 -13.98
N ASP A 47 -22.64 -19.63 -14.59
CA ASP A 47 -24.08 -19.82 -14.37
C ASP A 47 -24.91 -18.51 -14.51
N GLY A 48 -24.50 -17.61 -15.41
CA GLY A 48 -25.20 -16.36 -15.70
C GLY A 48 -24.86 -15.15 -14.80
N TYR A 49 -23.91 -15.28 -13.88
CA TYR A 49 -23.43 -14.19 -13.03
C TYR A 49 -21.90 -14.09 -13.05
N PHE A 50 -21.38 -12.92 -12.70
CA PHE A 50 -19.94 -12.68 -12.61
C PHE A 50 -19.48 -12.80 -11.17
N ILE A 51 -18.32 -13.41 -10.95
CA ILE A 51 -17.67 -13.45 -9.64
C ILE A 51 -16.27 -12.87 -9.77
N THR A 52 -15.99 -11.81 -9.02
CA THR A 52 -14.63 -11.30 -8.86
C THR A 52 -14.09 -11.71 -7.49
N ARG A 53 -12.93 -12.36 -7.44
CA ARG A 53 -12.25 -12.67 -6.19
C ARG A 53 -11.27 -11.57 -5.82
N VAL A 54 -11.36 -11.10 -4.57
CA VAL A 54 -10.54 -10.00 -4.04
C VAL A 54 -9.93 -10.36 -2.69
N MET A 55 -8.87 -9.63 -2.32
CA MET A 55 -8.26 -9.67 -0.99
C MET A 55 -8.60 -8.39 -0.23
N CYS A 56 -9.01 -8.54 1.03
CA CYS A 56 -9.36 -7.43 1.92
C CYS A 56 -8.42 -7.38 3.14
N PRO A 57 -8.05 -6.18 3.64
CA PRO A 57 -7.24 -6.08 4.86
C PRO A 57 -7.97 -6.65 6.08
N LEU A 58 -9.27 -6.41 6.18
CA LEU A 58 -10.15 -6.84 7.27
C LEU A 58 -11.43 -7.47 6.73
N GLU A 59 -12.10 -8.25 7.56
CA GLU A 59 -13.34 -8.98 7.20
C GLU A 59 -14.48 -8.03 6.79
N ASP A 60 -14.56 -6.87 7.44
CA ASP A 60 -15.60 -5.86 7.23
C ASP A 60 -15.19 -4.78 6.21
N ALA A 61 -14.06 -4.94 5.50
CA ALA A 61 -13.51 -3.89 4.64
C ALA A 61 -14.50 -3.42 3.57
N LEU A 62 -15.35 -4.32 3.06
CA LEU A 62 -16.36 -4.04 2.04
C LEU A 62 -17.71 -3.56 2.59
N HIS A 63 -17.79 -3.26 3.89
CA HIS A 63 -19.00 -2.68 4.46
C HIS A 63 -19.31 -1.31 3.80
N PRO A 64 -20.59 -1.00 3.45
CA PRO A 64 -20.94 0.23 2.74
C PRO A 64 -20.55 1.54 3.45
N LEU A 65 -20.34 1.51 4.77
CA LEU A 65 -19.84 2.64 5.55
C LEU A 65 -18.40 3.03 5.19
N ASN A 66 -17.62 2.10 4.65
CA ASN A 66 -16.24 2.33 4.23
C ASN A 66 -16.15 2.88 2.79
N HIS A 67 -17.27 2.95 2.04
CA HIS A 67 -17.27 3.38 0.66
C HIS A 67 -16.98 4.88 0.51
N SER A 68 -15.97 5.20 -0.29
CA SER A 68 -15.78 6.55 -0.79
C SER A 68 -16.90 6.96 -1.76
N PRO A 69 -17.06 8.26 -2.06
CA PRO A 69 -17.97 8.72 -3.11
C PRO A 69 -17.72 8.04 -4.47
N PHE A 70 -16.46 7.72 -4.81
CA PHE A 70 -16.13 7.02 -6.05
C PHE A 70 -16.62 5.57 -6.06
N VAL A 71 -16.49 4.86 -4.93
CA VAL A 71 -17.01 3.49 -4.81
C VAL A 71 -18.53 3.48 -4.95
N LYS A 72 -19.22 4.40 -4.25
CA LYS A 72 -20.68 4.54 -4.37
C LYS A 72 -21.09 4.81 -5.81
N HIS A 73 -20.45 5.78 -6.44
CA HIS A 73 -20.70 6.10 -7.84
C HIS A 73 -20.45 4.90 -8.77
N ALA A 74 -19.35 4.17 -8.60
CA ALA A 74 -19.03 3.01 -9.42
C ALA A 74 -20.08 1.90 -9.27
N ILE A 75 -20.56 1.63 -8.05
CA ILE A 75 -21.63 0.67 -7.78
C ILE A 75 -22.94 1.11 -8.46
N ASP A 76 -23.31 2.40 -8.35
CA ASP A 76 -24.52 2.92 -9.01
C ASP A 76 -24.45 2.78 -10.53
N GLN A 77 -23.26 2.87 -11.13
CA GLN A 77 -23.08 2.70 -12.58
C GLN A 77 -23.24 1.26 -13.07
N LEU A 78 -23.24 0.25 -12.19
CA LEU A 78 -23.48 -1.16 -12.58
C LEU A 78 -24.84 -1.34 -13.26
N GLN A 79 -25.85 -0.57 -12.84
CA GLN A 79 -27.19 -0.63 -13.42
C GLN A 79 -27.19 -0.32 -14.93
N LYS A 80 -26.30 0.59 -15.38
CA LYS A 80 -26.19 0.91 -16.81
C LYS A 80 -25.68 -0.26 -17.65
N ALA A 81 -25.00 -1.21 -17.03
CA ALA A 81 -24.54 -2.45 -17.63
C ALA A 81 -25.48 -3.64 -17.35
N GLY A 82 -26.68 -3.42 -16.79
CA GLY A 82 -27.62 -4.49 -16.46
C GLY A 82 -27.21 -5.35 -15.26
N LEU A 83 -26.27 -4.87 -14.44
CA LEU A 83 -25.74 -5.57 -13.27
C LEU A 83 -26.32 -5.00 -11.97
N LEU A 84 -26.56 -5.88 -11.00
CA LEU A 84 -26.90 -5.51 -9.63
C LEU A 84 -25.63 -5.17 -8.83
N ALA A 85 -25.82 -4.47 -7.71
CA ALA A 85 -24.76 -4.24 -6.74
C ALA A 85 -24.19 -5.59 -6.25
N PRO A 86 -22.86 -5.69 -6.02
CA PRO A 86 -22.25 -6.98 -5.74
C PRO A 86 -22.68 -7.52 -4.38
N LYS A 87 -23.03 -8.81 -4.35
CA LYS A 87 -23.15 -9.56 -3.10
C LYS A 87 -21.75 -9.91 -2.59
N VAL A 88 -21.50 -9.63 -1.33
CA VAL A 88 -20.21 -9.86 -0.68
C VAL A 88 -20.26 -11.18 0.09
N LYS A 89 -19.34 -12.10 -0.19
CA LYS A 89 -19.18 -13.35 0.56
C LYS A 89 -17.74 -13.51 1.02
N VAL A 90 -17.51 -13.37 2.33
CA VAL A 90 -16.21 -13.70 2.93
C VAL A 90 -15.98 -15.21 2.84
N ILE A 91 -14.86 -15.61 2.25
CA ILE A 91 -14.47 -17.01 2.11
C ILE A 91 -13.67 -17.45 3.33
N GLY A 92 -12.75 -16.62 3.79
CA GLY A 92 -11.96 -16.88 4.99
C GLY A 92 -10.70 -16.02 5.07
N GLN A 93 -9.98 -16.19 6.18
CA GLN A 93 -8.68 -15.55 6.39
C GLN A 93 -7.60 -16.27 5.58
N ASP A 94 -6.74 -15.50 4.92
CA ASP A 94 -5.50 -16.01 4.35
C ASP A 94 -4.44 -16.13 5.44
N ILE A 95 -3.91 -17.34 5.61
CA ILE A 95 -2.91 -17.70 6.62
C ILE A 95 -1.49 -17.24 6.26
N HIS A 96 -1.25 -16.93 4.99
CA HIS A 96 0.05 -16.46 4.50
C HIS A 96 0.13 -14.93 4.40
N ALA A 97 -1.02 -14.27 4.49
CA ALA A 97 -1.08 -12.81 4.44
C ALA A 97 -0.74 -12.18 5.78
N ASN A 98 -0.12 -11.00 5.73
CA ASN A 98 0.10 -10.17 6.90
C ASN A 98 -1.23 -9.85 7.61
N GLY A 99 -1.14 -9.65 8.94
CA GLY A 99 -2.20 -9.03 9.71
C GLY A 99 -2.47 -7.60 9.21
N ALA A 100 -3.54 -6.99 9.70
CA ALA A 100 -3.81 -5.57 9.48
C ALA A 100 -3.88 -4.87 10.83
N ASP A 101 -3.42 -3.62 10.86
CA ASP A 101 -3.44 -2.79 12.05
C ASP A 101 -4.88 -2.57 12.55
N GLN A 102 -5.03 -2.60 13.86
CA GLN A 102 -6.27 -2.32 14.59
C GLN A 102 -6.07 -1.31 15.73
N CYS A 103 -4.91 -0.67 15.81
CA CYS A 103 -4.65 0.42 16.75
C CYS A 103 -5.68 1.53 16.56
N ALA A 104 -6.37 1.90 17.65
CA ALA A 104 -7.34 2.97 17.62
C ALA A 104 -6.68 4.36 17.50
N GLN A 105 -5.49 4.52 18.07
CA GLN A 105 -4.76 5.79 18.08
C GLN A 105 -3.24 5.59 17.98
N PRO A 106 -2.72 5.26 16.78
CA PRO A 106 -1.28 5.14 16.56
C PRO A 106 -0.51 6.38 17.03
N SER A 107 0.68 6.17 17.61
CA SER A 107 1.59 7.26 17.99
C SER A 107 2.19 7.95 16.75
N SER A 108 2.44 7.16 15.71
CA SER A 108 3.05 7.57 14.44
C SER A 108 2.71 6.56 13.34
N TYR A 109 3.12 6.86 12.12
CA TYR A 109 3.04 5.94 10.99
C TYR A 109 4.40 5.81 10.30
N ILE A 110 4.56 4.75 9.51
CA ILE A 110 5.74 4.51 8.69
C ILE A 110 5.28 4.24 7.25
N LEU A 111 5.75 5.04 6.30
CA LEU A 111 5.58 4.79 4.87
C LEU A 111 6.70 3.83 4.43
N TYR A 112 6.33 2.57 4.24
CA TYR A 112 7.25 1.45 4.03
C TYR A 112 6.59 0.39 3.16
N THR A 113 7.38 -0.22 2.27
CA THR A 113 6.96 -1.39 1.51
C THR A 113 8.21 -2.16 1.04
N THR A 114 8.00 -3.36 0.50
CA THR A 114 9.00 -4.15 -0.23
C THR A 114 8.32 -4.77 -1.44
N TYR A 115 9.08 -5.24 -2.42
CA TYR A 115 8.50 -5.89 -3.61
C TYR A 115 7.69 -7.16 -3.28
N VAL A 116 7.93 -7.79 -2.13
CA VAL A 116 7.19 -8.99 -1.68
C VAL A 116 5.88 -8.66 -0.94
N HIS A 117 5.70 -7.41 -0.51
CA HIS A 117 4.52 -7.04 0.28
C HIS A 117 3.31 -6.81 -0.61
N THR A 118 2.26 -7.60 -0.37
CA THR A 118 0.93 -7.37 -0.95
C THR A 118 -0.01 -6.84 0.13
N CYS A 119 0.30 -5.65 0.66
CA CYS A 119 -0.47 -5.00 1.73
C CYS A 119 -0.48 -3.48 1.58
N SER A 120 -1.09 -2.77 2.54
CA SER A 120 -0.98 -1.31 2.63
C SER A 120 0.48 -0.88 2.78
N PRO A 121 0.92 0.21 2.13
CA PRO A 121 2.26 0.74 2.30
C PRO A 121 2.40 1.64 3.54
N LEU A 122 1.32 1.88 4.27
CA LEU A 122 1.33 2.66 5.50
C LEU A 122 1.26 1.70 6.68
N TYR A 123 2.25 1.73 7.55
CA TYR A 123 2.37 0.88 8.73
C TYR A 123 2.13 1.69 10.00
N CYS A 124 1.55 1.07 11.00
CA CYS A 124 1.39 1.66 12.32
C CYS A 124 2.75 1.71 13.04
N GLY A 125 3.07 2.86 13.63
CA GLY A 125 4.32 3.08 14.36
C GLY A 125 4.34 2.46 15.77
N ASP A 126 3.33 1.70 16.17
CA ASP A 126 3.28 1.04 17.49
C ASP A 126 3.39 -0.48 17.41
N ASP A 127 2.81 -1.12 16.38
CA ASP A 127 2.79 -2.58 16.20
C ASP A 127 3.39 -3.06 14.88
N PHE A 128 3.75 -2.13 13.98
CA PHE A 128 4.27 -2.41 12.64
C PHE A 128 3.38 -3.32 11.79
N LEU A 129 2.06 -3.20 11.95
CA LEU A 129 1.09 -3.81 11.05
C LEU A 129 0.63 -2.81 9.97
N PRO A 130 0.29 -3.30 8.76
CA PRO A 130 -0.19 -2.45 7.68
C PRO A 130 -1.59 -1.89 7.99
N VAL A 131 -1.73 -0.57 7.86
CA VAL A 131 -2.95 0.20 8.13
C VAL A 131 -3.94 0.07 6.98
N PRO A 132 -5.18 -0.41 7.21
CA PRO A 132 -6.22 -0.38 6.19
C PRO A 132 -6.51 1.07 5.76
N LEU A 133 -6.24 1.42 4.50
CA LEU A 133 -6.23 2.83 4.08
C LEU A 133 -7.60 3.50 4.22
N TYR A 134 -8.72 2.79 4.02
CA TYR A 134 -10.06 3.36 4.24
C TYR A 134 -10.35 3.77 5.70
N LYS A 135 -9.49 3.41 6.67
CA LYS A 135 -9.61 3.83 8.08
C LYS A 135 -8.93 5.17 8.38
N ILE A 136 -8.11 5.70 7.49
CA ILE A 136 -7.51 7.03 7.65
C ILE A 136 -8.29 8.06 6.80
N PRO A 137 -8.04 9.37 6.95
CA PRO A 137 -8.60 10.35 6.03
C PRO A 137 -7.99 10.22 4.62
N ALA A 138 -8.83 10.39 3.59
CA ALA A 138 -8.40 10.35 2.19
C ALA A 138 -7.28 11.37 1.90
N ILE A 139 -6.24 10.94 1.20
CA ILE A 139 -5.00 11.71 1.04
C ILE A 139 -5.17 12.82 0.01
N ALA A 140 -5.65 12.46 -1.18
CA ALA A 140 -5.80 13.36 -2.31
C ALA A 140 -7.04 12.99 -3.12
N ASN A 141 -7.78 13.99 -3.60
CA ASN A 141 -8.97 13.81 -4.45
C ASN A 141 -10.07 12.88 -3.89
N GLY A 142 -10.04 12.54 -2.60
CA GLY A 142 -11.05 11.67 -1.96
C GLY A 142 -10.73 10.17 -2.00
N ASP A 143 -9.51 9.78 -2.38
CA ASP A 143 -9.03 8.39 -2.34
C ASP A 143 -7.52 8.28 -1.99
N TYR A 144 -6.95 7.09 -2.19
CA TYR A 144 -5.55 6.75 -1.94
C TYR A 144 -4.79 6.38 -3.21
N LYS A 145 -5.32 6.70 -4.40
CA LYS A 145 -4.72 6.32 -5.68
C LYS A 145 -3.26 6.77 -5.80
N ALA A 146 -2.95 7.99 -5.37
CA ALA A 146 -1.59 8.52 -5.41
C ALA A 146 -0.60 7.72 -4.54
N LEU A 147 -1.05 7.28 -3.36
CA LEU A 147 -0.26 6.46 -2.45
C LEU A 147 -0.03 5.05 -3.01
N ILE A 148 -1.08 4.43 -3.55
CA ILE A 148 -0.99 3.11 -4.17
C ILE A 148 -0.09 3.14 -5.41
N LYS A 149 -0.17 4.19 -6.24
CA LYS A 149 0.75 4.35 -7.38
C LYS A 149 2.20 4.59 -6.95
N TRP A 150 2.41 5.35 -5.87
CA TRP A 150 3.75 5.45 -5.29
C TRP A 150 4.27 4.09 -4.82
N GLN A 151 3.44 3.26 -4.17
CA GLN A 151 3.80 1.91 -3.76
C GLN A 151 4.20 1.04 -4.95
N GLU A 152 3.37 1.01 -6.01
CA GLU A 152 3.66 0.24 -7.23
C GLU A 152 5.02 0.63 -7.83
N ASP A 153 5.29 1.93 -7.97
CA ASP A 153 6.56 2.43 -8.53
C ASP A 153 7.75 2.06 -7.63
N TRP A 154 7.60 2.21 -6.31
CA TRP A 154 8.65 1.86 -5.33
C TRP A 154 8.96 0.36 -5.36
N GLN A 155 7.92 -0.48 -5.36
CA GLN A 155 8.07 -1.94 -5.42
C GLN A 155 8.68 -2.41 -6.74
N ALA A 156 8.36 -1.75 -7.85
CA ALA A 156 9.00 -2.03 -9.13
C ALA A 156 10.51 -1.73 -9.09
N CYS A 157 10.92 -0.63 -8.46
CA CYS A 157 12.33 -0.30 -8.30
C CYS A 157 13.05 -1.33 -7.41
N ASP A 158 12.46 -1.67 -6.27
CA ASP A 158 12.99 -2.70 -5.37
C ASP A 158 13.12 -4.06 -6.07
N GLN A 159 12.12 -4.47 -6.84
CA GLN A 159 12.16 -5.71 -7.63
C GLN A 159 13.29 -5.71 -8.68
N ILE A 160 13.48 -4.60 -9.39
CA ILE A 160 14.55 -4.47 -10.38
C ILE A 160 15.92 -4.56 -9.70
N GLN A 161 16.08 -3.92 -8.54
CA GLN A 161 17.30 -3.96 -7.75
C GLN A 161 17.58 -5.38 -7.24
N ILE A 162 16.59 -6.05 -6.64
CA ILE A 162 16.73 -7.41 -6.11
C ILE A 162 17.07 -8.43 -7.20
N ASN A 163 16.51 -8.27 -8.40
CA ASN A 163 16.82 -9.15 -9.51
C ASN A 163 18.27 -9.03 -9.97
N GLY A 164 18.89 -7.85 -9.84
CA GLY A 164 20.31 -7.60 -10.14
C GLY A 164 20.79 -7.95 -11.56
N ALA A 165 19.87 -8.20 -12.48
CA ALA A 165 20.18 -8.81 -13.78
C ALA A 165 20.49 -7.80 -14.88
N THR A 166 20.22 -6.51 -14.65
CA THR A 166 20.29 -5.48 -15.67
C THR A 166 20.88 -4.19 -15.12
N ARG A 167 21.45 -3.36 -16.00
CA ARG A 167 21.95 -2.02 -15.65
C ARG A 167 20.88 -1.09 -15.07
N CYS A 168 19.59 -1.42 -15.23
CA CYS A 168 18.50 -0.66 -14.63
C CYS A 168 18.53 -0.70 -13.09
N GLU A 169 19.20 -1.69 -12.48
CA GLU A 169 19.33 -1.80 -11.02
C GLU A 169 19.89 -0.53 -10.37
N PHE A 170 20.84 0.15 -11.00
CA PHE A 170 21.47 1.35 -10.44
C PHE A 170 20.50 2.53 -10.39
N ALA A 171 19.71 2.71 -11.46
CA ALA A 171 18.70 3.76 -11.51
C ALA A 171 17.54 3.45 -10.55
N ALA A 172 17.13 2.20 -10.47
CA ALA A 172 16.09 1.75 -9.54
C ALA A 172 16.54 1.91 -8.08
N LEU A 173 17.78 1.56 -7.76
CA LEU A 173 18.36 1.72 -6.43
C LEU A 173 18.46 3.21 -6.05
N GLU A 174 18.90 4.07 -6.95
CA GLU A 174 18.94 5.52 -6.71
C GLU A 174 17.55 6.05 -6.34
N GLU A 175 16.50 5.60 -7.05
CA GLU A 175 15.13 6.06 -6.77
C GLU A 175 14.65 5.74 -5.35
N ILE A 176 15.03 4.59 -4.77
CA ILE A 176 14.55 4.15 -3.44
C ILE A 176 15.51 4.44 -2.29
N SER A 177 16.78 4.76 -2.57
CA SER A 177 17.81 4.98 -1.55
C SER A 177 18.26 6.45 -1.40
N SER A 178 17.98 7.29 -2.39
CA SER A 178 18.47 8.67 -2.44
C SER A 178 17.41 9.68 -1.99
N THR A 179 17.82 10.70 -1.25
CA THR A 179 16.93 11.80 -0.84
C THR A 179 16.69 12.83 -1.95
N SER A 180 17.35 12.69 -3.10
CA SER A 180 17.15 13.56 -4.28
C SER A 180 16.24 12.99 -5.35
N SER A 181 15.83 11.72 -5.23
CA SER A 181 15.04 11.04 -6.26
C SER A 181 13.60 11.56 -6.38
N ASP A 182 12.95 11.20 -7.49
CA ASP A 182 11.55 11.55 -7.71
C ASP A 182 10.62 10.73 -6.80
N LEU A 183 10.92 9.45 -6.57
CA LEU A 183 10.19 8.60 -5.63
C LEU A 183 10.31 9.07 -4.19
N PHE A 184 11.48 9.53 -3.76
CA PHE A 184 11.65 10.11 -2.43
C PHE A 184 10.81 11.38 -2.28
N ARG A 185 10.86 12.29 -3.27
CA ARG A 185 10.10 13.53 -3.24
C ARG A 185 8.59 13.28 -3.15
N ARG A 186 8.07 12.40 -4.02
CA ARG A 186 6.66 11.98 -4.03
C ARG A 186 6.26 11.32 -2.71
N GLY A 187 7.08 10.42 -2.20
CA GLY A 187 6.86 9.72 -0.93
C GLY A 187 6.82 10.67 0.26
N MET A 188 7.77 11.60 0.35
CA MET A 188 7.80 12.62 1.39
C MET A 188 6.60 13.57 1.33
N ASP A 189 6.13 13.94 0.14
CA ASP A 189 4.93 14.77 0.01
C ASP A 189 3.66 14.03 0.46
N LEU A 190 3.56 12.73 0.16
CA LEU A 190 2.52 11.86 0.71
C LEU A 190 2.61 11.77 2.24
N SER A 191 3.81 11.53 2.80
CA SER A 191 4.03 11.48 4.26
C SER A 191 3.61 12.78 4.94
N LYS A 192 4.01 13.94 4.40
CA LYS A 192 3.59 15.26 4.91
C LYS A 192 2.07 15.44 4.88
N ARG A 193 1.42 14.98 3.80
CA ARG A 193 -0.04 15.05 3.65
C ARG A 193 -0.75 14.16 4.66
N ILE A 194 -0.30 12.92 4.84
CA ILE A 194 -0.83 11.99 5.84
C ILE A 194 -0.65 12.57 7.24
N ARG A 195 0.53 13.11 7.56
CA ARG A 195 0.81 13.81 8.83
C ARG A 195 -0.15 14.96 9.06
N PHE A 196 -0.37 15.79 8.03
CA PHE A 196 -1.30 16.91 8.13
C PHE A 196 -2.73 16.45 8.43
N LEU A 197 -3.18 15.35 7.82
CA LEU A 197 -4.55 14.84 7.98
C LEU A 197 -4.74 14.12 9.32
N THR A 198 -3.77 13.29 9.72
CA THR A 198 -3.86 12.44 10.91
C THR A 198 -3.35 13.12 12.19
N LYS A 199 -2.58 14.20 12.04
CA LYS A 199 -1.85 14.89 13.13
C LYS A 199 -0.84 13.99 13.85
N LYS A 200 -0.34 12.96 13.16
CA LYS A 200 0.68 12.04 13.67
C LYS A 200 1.94 12.11 12.80
N PRO A 201 3.15 11.96 13.36
CA PRO A 201 4.37 11.85 12.57
C PRO A 201 4.28 10.70 11.57
N VAL A 202 4.89 10.86 10.39
CA VAL A 202 4.92 9.84 9.35
C VAL A 202 6.35 9.67 8.87
N TYR A 203 6.99 8.56 9.26
CA TYR A 203 8.36 8.27 8.91
C TYR A 203 8.45 7.65 7.51
N TYR A 204 9.33 8.17 6.65
CA TYR A 204 9.59 7.59 5.33
C TYR A 204 10.78 6.63 5.39
N TYR A 205 10.63 5.43 4.85
CA TYR A 205 11.71 4.47 4.75
C TYR A 205 12.65 4.74 3.57
N ILE A 206 13.95 4.82 3.85
CA ILE A 206 15.01 4.90 2.84
C ILE A 206 15.71 3.55 2.76
N TYR A 207 15.66 2.94 1.58
CA TYR A 207 16.30 1.65 1.31
C TYR A 207 17.83 1.77 1.37
N ARG A 208 18.51 0.72 1.84
CA ARG A 208 19.97 0.69 1.96
C ARG A 208 20.56 -0.67 1.59
N VAL A 209 21.43 -0.66 0.59
CA VAL A 209 22.31 -1.79 0.19
C VAL A 209 23.70 -1.23 -0.16
N GLY A 210 24.75 -2.05 -0.15
CA GLY A 210 26.13 -1.63 -0.34
C GLY A 210 26.79 -1.07 0.92
N GLY A 211 27.81 -0.24 0.74
CA GLY A 211 28.61 0.31 1.83
C GLY A 211 29.97 -0.39 1.99
N GLU A 212 30.84 0.19 2.82
CA GLU A 212 32.23 -0.26 2.95
C GLU A 212 32.41 -1.30 4.08
N SER A 213 31.79 -1.07 5.24
CA SER A 213 31.78 -2.00 6.36
C SER A 213 30.59 -1.76 7.29
N PHE A 214 30.32 -2.73 8.16
CA PHE A 214 29.31 -2.61 9.21
C PHE A 214 29.58 -1.40 10.14
N GLU A 215 30.83 -1.18 10.54
CA GLU A 215 31.22 -0.06 11.41
C GLU A 215 30.97 1.30 10.75
N ALA A 216 31.23 1.41 9.44
CA ALA A 216 30.98 2.62 8.67
C ALA A 216 29.47 2.89 8.54
N GLU A 217 28.67 1.87 8.23
CA GLU A 217 27.22 2.00 8.17
C GLU A 217 26.62 2.44 9.50
N LYS A 218 27.07 1.86 10.62
CA LYS A 218 26.60 2.22 11.96
C LYS A 218 26.86 3.69 12.33
N GLN A 219 27.85 4.31 11.72
CA GLN A 219 28.21 5.72 11.94
C GLN A 219 27.59 6.69 10.92
N ARG A 220 26.81 6.17 9.96
CA ARG A 220 26.14 6.98 8.92
C ARG A 220 25.23 8.02 9.55
N LYS A 221 25.32 9.25 9.03
CA LYS A 221 24.44 10.36 9.43
C LYS A 221 23.14 10.35 8.61
N CYS A 222 22.13 11.03 9.13
CA CYS A 222 20.89 11.25 8.40
C CYS A 222 21.20 11.89 7.03
N PRO A 223 20.73 11.32 5.91
CA PRO A 223 21.06 11.82 4.57
C PRO A 223 20.47 13.20 4.29
N SER A 224 19.46 13.63 5.06
CA SER A 224 18.80 14.93 4.88
C SER A 224 19.38 16.04 5.74
N CYS A 225 19.60 15.80 7.04
CA CYS A 225 20.07 16.85 7.97
C CYS A 225 21.50 16.63 8.50
N HIS A 226 22.14 15.52 8.15
CA HIS A 226 23.47 15.11 8.64
C HIS A 226 23.59 14.95 10.17
N GLY A 227 22.45 14.89 10.88
CA GLY A 227 22.43 14.62 12.31
C GLY A 227 22.62 13.12 12.65
N GLU A 228 22.88 12.85 13.92
CA GLU A 228 22.80 11.49 14.47
C GLU A 228 21.37 10.97 14.41
N TRP A 229 21.25 9.69 14.09
CA TRP A 229 19.95 9.04 13.92
C TRP A 229 20.02 7.52 14.14
N ALA A 230 21.20 6.98 14.49
CA ALA A 230 21.33 5.58 14.87
C ALA A 230 20.58 5.34 16.19
N LEU A 231 19.80 4.26 16.24
CA LEU A 231 19.10 3.83 17.44
C LEU A 231 20.00 2.90 18.27
N ASN A 232 19.76 2.88 19.59
CA ASN A 232 20.42 1.92 20.47
C ASN A 232 19.92 0.49 20.22
N GLU A 233 18.63 0.36 19.92
CA GLU A 233 17.97 -0.90 19.56
C GLU A 233 17.14 -0.67 18.30
N PRO A 234 17.13 -1.61 17.33
CA PRO A 234 16.39 -1.43 16.09
C PRO A 234 14.88 -1.35 16.36
N TRP A 235 14.21 -0.35 15.79
CA TRP A 235 12.76 -0.22 15.89
C TRP A 235 12.10 -1.37 15.13
N PHE A 236 11.26 -2.13 15.83
CA PHE A 236 10.64 -3.37 15.33
C PHE A 236 11.62 -4.45 14.89
N GLY A 237 12.89 -4.39 15.35
CA GLY A 237 13.93 -5.31 14.89
C GLY A 237 14.36 -5.11 13.44
N LEU A 238 13.93 -4.01 12.79
CA LEU A 238 14.18 -3.75 11.38
C LEU A 238 14.91 -2.41 11.16
N PHE A 239 14.46 -1.33 11.79
CA PHE A 239 15.01 -0.01 11.52
C PHE A 239 16.09 0.35 12.53
N ASP A 240 17.34 0.28 12.10
CA ASP A 240 18.50 0.71 12.91
C ASP A 240 18.63 2.23 13.02
N PHE A 241 18.00 2.97 12.12
CA PHE A 241 18.09 4.43 12.05
C PHE A 241 16.71 5.09 12.05
N ARG A 242 16.58 6.17 12.81
CA ARG A 242 15.39 7.02 12.87
C ARG A 242 15.77 8.47 13.15
N CYS A 243 15.36 9.38 12.27
CA CYS A 243 15.54 10.82 12.45
C CYS A 243 14.16 11.47 12.64
N ASP A 244 13.89 11.98 13.86
CA ASP A 244 12.62 12.66 14.15
C ASP A 244 12.50 14.04 13.48
N ASN A 245 13.63 14.72 13.25
CA ASN A 245 13.62 16.03 12.58
C ASN A 245 13.23 15.94 11.10
N CYS A 246 13.70 14.89 10.43
CA CYS A 246 13.42 14.66 9.01
C CYS A 246 12.26 13.68 8.76
N GLU A 247 11.79 13.00 9.81
CA GLU A 247 10.85 11.88 9.74
C GLU A 247 11.31 10.80 8.75
N LEU A 248 12.57 10.36 8.92
CA LEU A 248 13.17 9.32 8.09
C LEU A 248 13.52 8.10 8.93
N VAL A 249 13.33 6.91 8.37
CA VAL A 249 13.84 5.66 8.93
C VAL A 249 14.63 4.90 7.87
N SER A 250 15.58 4.10 8.32
CA SER A 250 16.40 3.26 7.46
C SER A 250 16.97 2.11 8.29
N ASN A 251 17.59 1.13 7.63
CA ASN A 251 18.30 0.03 8.26
C ASN A 251 19.80 0.11 7.93
N ILE A 252 20.60 -0.66 8.66
CA ILE A 252 21.94 -1.02 8.23
C ILE A 252 21.80 -1.74 6.89
N SER A 253 22.72 -1.46 5.97
CA SER A 253 22.74 -2.10 4.66
C SER A 253 22.47 -3.61 4.75
N TRP A 254 21.61 -4.10 3.86
CA TRP A 254 21.28 -5.52 3.75
C TRP A 254 22.51 -6.41 3.49
N ASP A 255 23.64 -5.84 3.02
CA ASP A 255 24.90 -6.59 2.83
C ASP A 255 25.65 -6.89 4.14
N PHE A 256 25.29 -6.23 5.24
CA PHE A 256 25.94 -6.37 6.55
C PHE A 256 24.99 -6.84 7.65
N GLN A 257 23.79 -7.31 7.30
CA GLN A 257 22.82 -7.89 8.23
C GLN A 257 22.94 -9.42 8.32
#